data_AF-A0A8B3NE51-F1
#
_entry.id   AF-A0A8B3NE51-F1
#
_cell.length_a   1.000
_cell.length_b   1.000
_cell.length_c   1.000
_cell.angle_alpha   90.00
_cell.angle_beta   90.00
_cell.angle_gamma   90.00
#
_symmetry.space_group_name_H-M   'P 1'
#
loop_
_entity.id
_entity.type
_entity.pdbx_description
1 polymer ?
#
loop_
_entity_poly.entity_id
_entity_poly.type
_entity_poly.pdbx_seq_one_letter_code
_entity_poly.pdbx_strand_id
1 'polypeptide(L)' 'GWGGIVVGGIDNVLRPMFVGNQLRLHTIPAFISMLGGLALFGPPGFILGPLAVTVTLLLVEIWAVGE' A
#
# COMPACT_ATOMS: atom_id res chain seq x y z
N GLY A 1 -4.31 14.51 23.25
CA GLY A 1 -3.85 14.87 21.90
C GLY A 1 -2.48 14.31 21.54
N TRP A 2 -2.23 13.01 21.70
CA TRP A 2 -1.08 12.29 21.11
C TRP A 2 -1.47 10.82 20.85
N GLY A 3 -2.32 10.27 21.71
CA GLY A 3 -2.93 8.95 21.52
C GLY A 3 -3.70 8.78 20.21
N GLY A 4 -4.41 9.80 19.69
CA GLY A 4 -5.16 9.68 18.43
C GLY A 4 -4.28 9.50 17.18
N ILE A 5 -3.08 10.09 17.17
CA ILE A 5 -2.13 9.96 16.04
C ILE A 5 -1.41 8.60 16.10
N VAL A 6 -1.05 8.16 17.31
CA VAL A 6 -0.34 6.88 17.50
C VAL A 6 -1.29 5.69 17.36
N VAL A 7 -2.48 5.74 17.97
CA VAL A 7 -3.49 4.68 17.89
C VAL A 7 -4.10 4.63 16.48
N GLY A 8 -4.42 5.79 15.89
CA GLY A 8 -4.87 5.85 14.50
C GLY A 8 -3.83 5.28 13.51
N GLY A 9 -2.54 5.56 13.72
CA GLY A 9 -1.48 4.98 12.88
C GLY A 9 -1.36 3.46 13.01
N ILE A 10 -1.49 2.93 14.23
CA ILE A 10 -1.44 1.50 14.51
C ILE A 10 -2.62 0.78 13.86
N ASP A 11 -3.84 1.28 14.02
CA ASP A 11 -5.05 0.66 13.43
C ASP A 11 -5.00 0.70 11.89
N ASN A 12 -4.42 1.74 11.30
CA ASN A 12 -4.24 1.88 9.85
C ASN A 12 -3.10 1.01 9.28
N VAL A 13 -2.15 0.55 10.10
CA VAL A 13 -1.02 -0.32 9.69
C VAL A 13 -1.34 -1.80 9.92
N LEU A 14 -2.05 -2.12 10.99
CA LEU A 14 -2.45 -3.48 11.29
C LEU A 14 -3.46 -4.01 10.26
N ARG A 15 -4.42 -3.18 9.84
CA ARG A 15 -5.45 -3.57 8.87
C ARG A 15 -4.89 -4.04 7.51
N PRO A 16 -3.92 -3.34 6.87
CA PRO A 16 -3.32 -3.82 5.63
C PRO A 16 -2.41 -5.04 5.83
N MET A 17 -1.74 -5.18 6.97
CA MET A 17 -0.90 -6.36 7.27
C MET A 17 -1.73 -7.66 7.28
N PHE A 18 -2.95 -7.61 7.80
CA PHE A 18 -3.88 -8.74 7.79
C PHE A 18 -4.52 -9.02 6.41
N VAL A 19 -4.52 -8.05 5.49
CA VAL A 19 -5.17 -8.15 4.16
C VAL A 19 -4.18 -8.41 3.02
N GLY A 20 -2.88 -8.20 3.22
CA GLY A 20 -1.85 -8.16 2.15
C GLY A 20 -1.50 -9.47 1.43
N ASN A 21 -2.25 -10.57 1.62
CA ASN A 21 -1.84 -11.89 1.12
C ASN A 21 -2.16 -12.18 -0.37
N GLN A 22 -2.54 -11.20 -1.21
CA GLN A 22 -3.06 -11.53 -2.55
C GLN A 22 -2.54 -10.70 -3.73
N LEU A 23 -1.36 -10.07 -3.69
CA LEU A 23 -0.76 -9.56 -4.93
C LEU A 23 0.63 -10.12 -5.22
N ARG A 24 0.68 -10.96 -6.26
CA ARG A 24 1.90 -11.47 -6.90
C ARG A 24 2.56 -10.37 -7.75
N LEU A 25 2.87 -9.22 -7.16
CA LEU A 25 3.71 -8.22 -7.82
C LEU A 25 5.12 -8.82 -7.98
N HIS A 26 5.70 -8.68 -9.17
CA HIS A 26 7.10 -9.02 -9.39
C HIS A 26 7.98 -8.25 -8.37
N THR A 27 9.06 -8.87 -7.88
CA THR A 27 9.86 -8.35 -6.75
C THR A 27 10.37 -6.91 -6.93
N ILE A 28 10.69 -6.51 -8.16
CA ILE A 28 11.24 -5.17 -8.47
C ILE A 28 10.20 -4.04 -8.29
N PRO A 29 9.02 -4.05 -8.94
CA PRO A 29 8.01 -3.00 -8.73
C PRO A 29 7.50 -2.94 -7.29
N ALA A 30 7.43 -4.08 -6.59
CA ALA A 30 7.13 -4.09 -5.16
C ALA A 30 8.19 -3.33 -4.34
N PHE A 31 9.47 -3.53 -4.64
CA PHE A 31 10.55 -2.81 -3.97
C PHE A 31 10.56 -1.32 -4.28
N ILE A 32 10.35 -0.93 -5.55
CA ILE A 32 10.28 0.48 -5.95
C ILE A 32 9.11 1.18 -5.28
N SER A 33 7.94 0.55 -5.24
CA SER A 33 6.76 1.13 -4.59
C SER A 33 6.94 1.29 -3.08
N MET A 34 7.66 0.38 -2.44
CA MET A 34 8.03 0.48 -1.03
C MET A 34 9.01 1.64 -0.75
N LEU A 35 10.04 1.82 -1.58
CA LEU A 35 10.95 2.97 -1.47
C LEU A 35 10.26 4.31 -1.76
N GLY A 36 9.44 4.37 -2.82
CA GLY A 36 8.65 5.55 -3.15
C GLY A 36 7.61 5.88 -2.08
N GLY A 37 6.97 4.86 -1.53
CA GLY A 37 6.05 5.01 -0.42
C GLY A 37 6.74 5.55 0.82
N LEU A 38 7.91 5.01 1.19
CA LEU A 38 8.73 5.54 2.29
C LEU A 38 9.10 7.02 2.07
N ALA A 39 9.45 7.41 0.85
CA ALA A 39 9.80 8.80 0.53
C ALA A 39 8.59 9.75 0.59
N LEU A 40 7.39 9.30 0.20
CA LEU A 40 6.18 10.12 0.13
C LEU A 40 5.39 10.18 1.45
N PHE A 41 5.34 9.07 2.18
CA PHE A 41 4.48 8.89 3.36
C PHE A 41 5.27 8.61 4.65
N GLY A 42 6.60 8.53 4.59
CA GLY A 42 7.44 8.18 5.74
C GLY A 42 7.30 6.69 6.13
N PRO A 43 7.50 6.31 7.40
CA PRO A 43 7.43 4.91 7.86
C PRO A 43 6.20 4.11 7.41
N PRO A 44 4.94 4.64 7.42
CA PRO A 44 3.79 3.87 6.93
C PRO A 44 3.82 3.65 5.41
N GLY A 45 4.61 4.44 4.69
CA GLY A 45 4.86 4.34 3.27
C GLY A 45 5.39 2.99 2.79
N PHE A 46 6.05 2.23 3.68
CA PHE A 46 6.50 0.87 3.38
C PHE A 46 5.36 -0.06 2.96
N ILE A 47 4.16 0.14 3.54
CA ILE A 47 2.95 -0.65 3.26
C ILE A 47 2.04 0.09 2.29
N LEU A 48 1.89 1.41 2.47
CA LEU A 48 1.02 2.23 1.61
C LEU A 48 1.51 2.29 0.17
N GLY A 49 2.83 2.25 -0.07
CA GLY A 49 3.42 2.26 -1.41
C GLY A 49 2.99 1.07 -2.27
N PRO A 50 3.26 -0.18 -1.84
CA PRO A 50 2.80 -1.37 -2.54
C PRO A 50 1.27 -1.43 -2.71
N LEU A 51 0.51 -1.00 -1.70
CA LEU A 51 -0.95 -0.94 -1.77
C LEU A 51 -1.46 0.03 -2.82
N ALA A 52 -0.88 1.24 -2.89
CA ALA A 52 -1.27 2.23 -3.89
C ALA A 52 -1.07 1.68 -5.30
N VAL A 53 0.11 1.11 -5.59
CA VAL A 53 0.43 0.49 -6.90
C VAL A 53 -0.49 -0.69 -7.20
N THR A 54 -0.76 -1.52 -6.19
CA THR A 54 -1.73 -2.62 -6.29
C THR A 54 -3.09 -2.14 -6.75
N VAL A 55 -3.67 -1.14 -6.07
CA VAL A 55 -4.98 -0.59 -6.41
C VAL A 55 -4.97 0.05 -7.79
N THR A 56 -3.93 0.80 -8.14
CA THR A 56 -3.82 1.40 -9.47
C THR A 56 -3.80 0.35 -10.57
N LEU A 57 -3.01 -0.72 -10.43
CA LEU A 57 -2.97 -1.80 -11.42
C LEU A 57 -4.32 -2.51 -11.54
N LEU A 58 -4.98 -2.75 -10.40
CA LEU A 58 -6.29 -3.40 -10.36
C LEU A 58 -7.36 -2.52 -11.03
N LEU A 59 -7.32 -1.20 -10.84
CA LEU A 59 -8.19 -0.26 -11.53
C LEU A 59 -7.95 -0.24 -13.04
N VAL A 60 -6.68 -0.25 -13.47
CA VAL A 60 -6.32 -0.33 -14.89
C VAL A 60 -6.79 -1.65 -15.50
N GLU A 61 -6.65 -2.76 -14.78
CA GLU A 61 -7.14 -4.07 -15.21
C GLU A 61 -8.67 -4.08 -15.36
N ILE A 62 -9.41 -3.56 -14.36
CA ILE A 62 -10.87 -3.44 -14.45
C ILE A 62 -11.29 -2.58 -15.64
N TRP A 63 -10.62 -1.45 -15.86
CA TRP A 63 -10.91 -0.57 -16.99
C TRP A 63 -10.60 -1.24 -18.33
N ALA A 64 -9.45 -1.93 -18.44
CA ALA A 64 -9.04 -2.62 -19.66
C ALA A 64 -9.90 -3.85 -19.98
N VAL A 65 -10.51 -4.50 -18.98
CA VAL A 65 -11.45 -5.62 -19.14
C VAL A 65 -12.88 -5.14 -19.44
N GLY A 66 -13.21 -3.91 -19.05
CA GLY A 66 -14.53 -3.30 -19.26
C GLY A 66 -14.79 -2.80 -20.69
N GLU A 67 -13.78 -2.85 -21.56
CA GLU A 67 -13.84 -2.60 -23.02
C GLU A 67 -13.80 -3.93 -23.79
#